data_AF-A0A821YIW0-F1
#
_entry.id   AF-A0A821YIW0-F1
#
_cell.length_a   1.000
_cell.length_b   1.000
_cell.length_c   1.000
_cell.angle_alpha   90.00
_cell.angle_beta   90.00
_cell.angle_gamma   90.00
#
_symmetry.space_group_name_H-M   'P 1'
#
loop_
_entity.id
_entity.type
_entity.pdbx_description
1 polymer ?
#
loop_
_entity_poly.entity_id
_entity_poly.type
_entity_poly.pdbx_seq_one_letter_code
_entity_poly.pdbx_strand_id
1 'polypeptide(L)'
;ILLKSIIDKCAEIGDKLLVFSRSLYSVDYIEKFLKHLHIQNEKQYQTLLSEKNNRSIPTPVQWISEKDYFRIDGKTKIILRKSYIETFNDPSNSRVRLFLISTAAGGIGINLTASNRIIVFDASWNPCNDAQALFRSYRFGQKKPVYVYRFVSHGTMEEKIYQRQVVKQSLSKRVIDGHQIDRHFTWEDIKELYDFQLEELPEATQSTLTYSTESNTDLNPPEPEDRLLFDLLNEHRRWIYSYHSHDSLLENKIDENLSPEERRQALEEYEILKRLPILRQSSSQRLPPQQSNSLVANNTVIHNISVRAKWEQNGVTIVGDARERNDIDQIYWPVDLFVHDDGTIIFTDWANERVVRCNISSKNTEVIAGGNCTGSRLNQLSGPTNVLMDKTTNSLIICDRGNRRVIRQSCHHGITKTEILVNDVACRGLAMDDQGLLYVADYRKHVVKRYRIGDQNGTIVAGGNGKGSGLHQLNKPRYLFIDKQQSIYVSDSGNHRV
;
A
#
# COMPACT_ATOMS: atom_id res chain seq x y z
N ILE A 1 15.45 -23.28 13.48
CA ILE A 1 16.09 -23.58 14.78
C ILE A 1 15.55 -22.64 15.85
N LEU A 2 15.75 -21.32 15.73
CA LEU A 2 15.24 -20.32 16.68
C LEU A 2 13.73 -20.46 16.96
N LEU A 3 12.89 -20.54 15.92
CA LEU A 3 11.44 -20.75 16.08
C LEU A 3 11.12 -21.99 16.91
N LYS A 4 11.84 -23.11 16.71
CA LYS A 4 11.64 -24.35 17.48
C LYS A 4 11.97 -24.14 18.95
N SER A 5 13.13 -23.53 19.24
CA SER A 5 13.56 -23.25 20.61
C SER A 5 12.55 -22.38 21.36
N ILE A 6 12.01 -21.34 20.71
CA ILE A 6 10.95 -20.51 21.31
C ILE A 6 9.70 -21.36 21.58
N ILE A 7 9.24 -22.14 20.62
CA ILE A 7 8.04 -22.99 20.78
C ILE A 7 8.20 -23.97 21.94
N ASP A 8 9.35 -24.63 22.06
CA ASP A 8 9.61 -25.61 23.12
C ASP A 8 9.66 -24.94 24.50
N LYS A 9 10.39 -23.83 24.63
CA LYS A 9 10.46 -23.06 25.88
C LYS A 9 9.10 -22.47 26.28
N CYS A 10 8.32 -21.98 25.32
CA CYS A 10 6.95 -21.53 25.58
C CYS A 10 6.08 -22.66 26.12
N ALA A 11 6.22 -23.87 25.55
CA ALA A 11 5.48 -25.05 26.01
C ALA A 11 5.88 -25.49 27.42
N GLU A 12 7.16 -25.38 27.78
CA GLU A 12 7.67 -25.68 29.13
C GLU A 12 7.18 -24.67 30.17
N ILE A 13 7.16 -23.38 29.82
CA ILE A 13 6.67 -22.29 30.68
C ILE A 13 5.13 -22.33 30.81
N GLY A 14 4.42 -22.91 29.83
CA GLY A 14 2.96 -22.91 29.75
C GLY A 14 2.40 -21.59 29.18
N ASP A 15 3.20 -20.90 28.37
CA ASP A 15 2.84 -19.65 27.72
C ASP A 15 2.26 -19.90 26.32
N LYS A 16 1.29 -19.08 25.92
CA LYS A 16 0.60 -19.19 24.63
C LYS A 16 1.25 -18.28 23.59
N LEU A 17 1.66 -18.86 22.46
CA LEU A 17 2.42 -18.21 21.40
C LEU A 17 1.53 -17.88 20.18
N LEU A 18 1.63 -16.65 19.68
CA LEU A 18 1.14 -16.26 18.35
C LEU A 18 2.29 -16.17 17.37
N VAL A 19 2.06 -16.64 16.14
CA VAL A 19 2.97 -16.41 15.02
C VAL A 19 2.20 -15.73 13.90
N PHE A 20 2.64 -14.52 13.57
CA PHE A 20 2.15 -13.75 12.44
C PHE A 20 3.09 -13.91 11.25
N SER A 21 2.51 -14.15 10.08
CA SER A 21 3.23 -14.17 8.81
C SER A 21 2.35 -13.57 7.72
N ARG A 22 2.91 -12.72 6.85
CA ARG A 22 2.20 -12.28 5.63
C ARG A 22 2.12 -13.41 4.62
N SER A 23 3.21 -14.17 4.46
CA SER A 23 3.29 -15.26 3.49
C SER A 23 2.48 -16.47 3.97
N LEU A 24 1.48 -16.87 3.18
CA LEU A 24 0.76 -18.14 3.41
C LEU A 24 1.68 -19.34 3.26
N TYR A 25 2.68 -19.25 2.37
CA TYR A 25 3.69 -20.30 2.21
C TYR A 25 4.48 -20.51 3.50
N SER A 26 4.90 -19.44 4.18
CA SER A 26 5.61 -19.56 5.45
C SER A 26 4.75 -20.23 6.52
N VAL A 27 3.46 -19.88 6.60
CA VAL A 27 2.52 -20.56 7.51
C VAL A 27 2.38 -22.05 7.16
N ASP A 28 2.24 -22.39 5.87
CA ASP A 28 2.17 -23.78 5.41
C ASP A 28 3.46 -24.56 5.75
N TYR A 29 4.64 -23.93 5.62
CA TYR A 29 5.92 -24.52 5.99
C TYR A 29 6.05 -24.74 7.50
N ILE A 30 5.60 -23.78 8.32
CA ILE A 30 5.56 -23.94 9.78
C ILE A 30 4.64 -25.10 10.15
N GLU A 31 3.49 -25.25 9.48
CA GLU A 31 2.58 -26.37 9.73
C GLU A 31 3.20 -27.73 9.37
N LYS A 32 3.88 -27.81 8.21
CA LYS A 32 4.64 -29.01 7.81
C LYS A 32 5.76 -29.32 8.80
N PHE A 33 6.45 -28.29 9.28
CA PHE A 33 7.50 -28.41 10.28
C PHE A 33 6.97 -28.97 11.61
N LEU A 34 5.82 -28.49 12.09
CA LEU A 34 5.18 -29.01 13.30
C LEU A 34 4.75 -30.48 13.17
N LYS A 35 4.24 -30.87 12.00
CA LYS A 35 3.91 -32.29 11.70
C LYS A 35 5.17 -33.16 11.74
N HIS A 36 6.28 -32.68 11.19
CA HIS A 36 7.54 -33.40 11.26
C HIS A 36 8.06 -33.53 12.70
N LEU A 37 7.99 -32.47 13.49
CA LEU A 37 8.36 -32.51 14.92
C LEU A 37 7.50 -33.50 15.70
N HIS A 38 6.19 -33.55 15.44
CA HIS A 38 5.30 -34.52 16.07
C HIS A 38 5.75 -35.97 15.83
N ILE A 39 6.04 -36.31 14.57
CA ILE A 39 6.51 -37.66 14.18
C ILE A 39 7.86 -37.98 14.82
N GLN A 40 8.79 -37.02 14.87
CA GLN A 40 10.10 -37.20 15.51
C GLN A 40 9.96 -37.47 17.02
N ASN A 41 9.15 -36.66 17.71
CA ASN A 41 8.89 -36.82 19.15
C ASN A 41 8.25 -38.18 19.46
N GLU A 42 7.33 -38.64 18.61
CA GLU A 42 6.66 -39.92 18.77
C GLU A 42 7.64 -41.09 18.57
N LYS A 43 8.49 -41.05 17.53
CA LYS A 43 9.54 -42.04 17.32
C LYS A 43 10.51 -42.13 18.49
N GLN A 44 10.98 -40.98 18.98
CA GLN A 44 11.89 -40.93 20.13
C GLN A 44 11.24 -41.51 21.39
N TYR A 45 9.96 -41.22 21.61
CA TYR A 45 9.21 -41.79 22.73
C TYR A 45 9.06 -43.31 22.62
N GLN A 46 8.78 -43.84 21.43
CA GLN A 46 8.70 -45.29 21.20
C GLN A 46 10.06 -46.00 21.42
N THR A 47 11.17 -45.38 20.99
CA THR A 47 12.52 -45.90 21.29
C THR A 47 12.78 -45.91 22.79
N LEU A 48 12.47 -44.83 23.51
CA LEU A 48 12.65 -44.75 24.96
C LEU A 48 11.79 -45.75 25.74
N LEU A 49 10.57 -46.03 25.27
CA LEU A 49 9.69 -47.07 25.81
C LEU A 49 10.31 -48.46 25.64
N SER A 50 10.97 -48.73 24.51
CA SER A 50 11.62 -50.02 24.25
C SER A 50 12.91 -50.22 25.07
N GLU A 51 13.59 -49.14 25.48
CA GLU A 51 14.88 -49.18 26.18
C GLU A 51 14.76 -49.13 27.72
N LYS A 52 13.67 -48.58 28.28
CA LYS A 52 13.50 -48.40 29.74
C LYS A 52 12.26 -49.12 30.30
N ASN A 53 12.48 -50.27 30.94
CA ASN A 53 11.47 -51.03 31.67
C ASN A 53 11.05 -50.34 33.00
N ASN A 54 10.04 -49.47 32.99
CA ASN A 54 9.35 -48.93 34.19
C ASN A 54 10.01 -47.74 34.94
N ARG A 55 10.43 -46.69 34.22
CA ARG A 55 10.39 -45.33 34.80
C ARG A 55 9.32 -44.53 34.10
N SER A 56 8.66 -43.61 34.81
CA SER A 56 7.66 -42.69 34.27
C SER A 56 8.28 -41.83 33.17
N ILE A 57 8.16 -42.28 31.92
CA ILE A 57 8.61 -41.53 30.75
C ILE A 57 7.62 -40.36 30.57
N PRO A 58 8.10 -39.11 30.46
CA PRO A 58 7.24 -37.97 30.17
C PRO A 58 6.47 -38.20 28.87
N THR A 59 5.18 -37.86 28.86
CA THR A 59 4.37 -37.92 27.64
C THR A 59 4.98 -37.01 26.55
N PRO A 60 5.09 -37.48 25.30
CA PRO A 60 5.73 -36.71 24.26
C PRO A 60 4.89 -35.48 23.92
N VAL A 61 5.56 -34.37 23.60
CA VAL A 61 4.88 -33.16 23.15
C VAL A 61 4.25 -33.42 21.78
N GLN A 62 2.91 -33.33 21.73
CA GLN A 62 2.11 -33.51 20.53
C GLN A 62 1.83 -32.16 19.84
N TRP A 63 1.80 -32.16 18.51
CA TRP A 63 1.46 -31.00 17.69
C TRP A 63 0.37 -31.37 16.69
N ILE A 64 -0.86 -31.48 17.17
CA ILE A 64 -2.02 -31.85 16.36
C ILE A 64 -2.82 -30.58 16.01
N SER A 65 -3.12 -30.42 14.72
CA SER A 65 -3.97 -29.35 14.23
C SER A 65 -5.33 -29.38 14.91
N GLU A 66 -5.86 -28.20 15.25
CA GLU A 66 -7.17 -28.02 15.89
C GLU A 66 -7.27 -28.57 17.33
N LYS A 67 -6.16 -29.02 17.91
CA LYS A 67 -6.08 -29.43 19.33
C LYS A 67 -4.98 -28.74 20.08
N ASP A 68 -3.76 -28.79 19.54
CA ASP A 68 -2.56 -28.23 20.18
C ASP A 68 -2.17 -26.88 19.55
N TYR A 69 -2.51 -26.68 18.27
CA TYR A 69 -2.37 -25.40 17.58
C TYR A 69 -3.55 -25.09 16.65
N PHE A 70 -3.82 -23.81 16.45
CA PHE A 70 -4.84 -23.32 15.52
C PHE A 70 -4.21 -22.53 14.37
N ARG A 71 -4.92 -22.48 13.24
CA ARG A 71 -4.55 -21.68 12.06
C ARG A 71 -5.76 -20.86 11.60
N ILE A 72 -5.57 -19.56 11.44
CA ILE A 72 -6.53 -18.68 10.77
C ILE A 72 -5.89 -18.04 9.55
N ASP A 73 -6.51 -18.28 8.40
CA ASP A 73 -6.20 -17.62 7.15
C ASP A 73 -7.49 -17.20 6.40
N GLY A 74 -7.33 -16.68 5.19
CA GLY A 74 -8.45 -16.23 4.35
C GLY A 74 -9.46 -17.34 3.99
N LYS A 75 -9.10 -18.62 4.11
CA LYS A 75 -9.95 -19.77 3.78
C LYS A 75 -10.74 -20.30 4.98
N THR A 76 -10.31 -20.01 6.22
CA THR A 76 -11.01 -20.45 7.44
C THR A 76 -12.41 -19.84 7.52
N LYS A 77 -13.45 -20.68 7.67
CA LYS A 77 -14.85 -20.24 7.80
C LYS A 77 -15.07 -19.40 9.07
N ILE A 78 -15.98 -18.42 9.01
CA ILE A 78 -16.23 -17.47 10.11
C ILE A 78 -16.61 -18.15 11.44
N ILE A 79 -17.43 -19.21 11.39
CA ILE A 79 -17.89 -19.97 12.57
C ILE A 79 -16.70 -20.63 13.28
N LEU A 80 -15.80 -21.26 12.50
CA LEU A 80 -14.59 -21.88 13.02
C LEU A 80 -13.64 -20.85 13.63
N ARG A 81 -13.49 -19.68 12.99
CA ARG A 81 -12.64 -18.60 13.54
C ARG A 81 -13.10 -18.19 14.94
N LYS A 82 -14.41 -17.99 15.13
CA LYS A 82 -14.97 -17.63 16.45
C LYS A 82 -14.69 -18.71 17.49
N SER A 83 -14.94 -19.97 17.14
CA SER A 83 -14.69 -21.12 18.02
C SER A 83 -13.22 -21.26 18.41
N TYR A 84 -12.28 -21.11 17.46
CA TYR A 84 -10.85 -21.17 17.75
C TYR A 84 -10.40 -20.03 18.67
N ILE A 85 -10.91 -18.82 18.47
CA ILE A 85 -10.58 -17.65 19.32
C ILE A 85 -11.11 -17.87 20.75
N GLU A 86 -12.35 -18.32 20.90
CA GLU A 86 -12.95 -18.60 22.22
C GLU A 86 -12.18 -19.71 22.95
N THR A 87 -11.88 -20.81 22.24
CA THR A 87 -11.13 -21.95 22.78
C THR A 87 -9.69 -21.57 23.16
N PHE A 88 -9.06 -20.69 22.38
CA PHE A 88 -7.72 -20.21 22.67
C PHE A 88 -7.68 -19.24 23.85
N ASN A 89 -8.68 -18.38 23.98
CA ASN A 89 -8.76 -17.40 25.06
C ASN A 89 -9.19 -18.01 26.41
N ASP A 90 -9.77 -19.20 26.40
CA ASP A 90 -10.15 -19.92 27.61
C ASP A 90 -8.91 -20.22 28.49
N PRO A 91 -8.84 -19.70 29.73
CA PRO A 91 -7.75 -19.99 30.67
C PRO A 91 -7.72 -21.45 31.13
N SER A 92 -8.85 -22.16 31.10
CA SER A 92 -8.92 -23.57 31.49
C SER A 92 -8.23 -24.49 30.46
N ASN A 93 -8.10 -24.02 29.22
CA ASN A 93 -7.47 -24.76 28.15
C ASN A 93 -5.96 -24.47 28.08
N SER A 94 -5.18 -25.37 28.69
CA SER A 94 -3.71 -25.39 28.62
C SER A 94 -3.17 -26.22 27.45
N ARG A 95 -4.05 -26.93 26.71
CA ARG A 95 -3.65 -27.80 25.60
C ARG A 95 -3.23 -27.00 24.36
N VAL A 96 -4.02 -25.97 24.02
CA VAL A 96 -3.74 -25.11 22.87
C VAL A 96 -2.64 -24.13 23.24
N ARG A 97 -1.49 -24.25 22.57
CA ARG A 97 -0.27 -23.48 22.88
C ARG A 97 0.15 -22.53 21.77
N LEU A 98 -0.26 -22.79 20.53
CA LEU A 98 0.20 -22.06 19.36
C LEU A 98 -0.98 -21.61 18.48
N PHE A 99 -0.92 -20.38 17.99
CA PHE A 99 -1.87 -19.87 17.01
C PHE A 99 -1.13 -19.25 15.83
N LEU A 100 -1.35 -19.79 14.63
CA LEU A 100 -0.79 -19.30 13.38
C LEU A 100 -1.80 -18.37 12.70
N ILE A 101 -1.39 -17.14 12.40
CA ILE A 101 -2.29 -16.13 11.84
C ILE A 101 -1.61 -15.49 10.63
N SER A 102 -2.32 -15.43 9.51
CA SER A 102 -1.85 -14.58 8.42
C SER A 102 -2.09 -13.11 8.75
N THR A 103 -1.09 -12.23 8.57
CA THR A 103 -1.20 -10.81 8.96
C THR A 103 -2.40 -10.12 8.30
N ALA A 104 -2.76 -10.53 7.08
CA ALA A 104 -3.97 -10.07 6.40
C ALA A 104 -5.28 -10.52 7.07
N ALA A 105 -5.35 -11.75 7.59
CA ALA A 105 -6.52 -12.23 8.33
C ALA A 105 -6.57 -11.67 9.77
N GLY A 106 -5.42 -11.38 10.38
CA GLY A 106 -5.28 -10.77 11.70
C GLY A 106 -5.58 -9.27 11.75
N GLY A 107 -5.60 -8.57 10.61
CA GLY A 107 -5.98 -7.16 10.51
C GLY A 107 -7.44 -6.86 10.84
N ILE A 108 -8.31 -7.89 10.85
CA ILE A 108 -9.75 -7.75 11.07
C ILE A 108 -10.07 -8.01 12.55
N GLY A 109 -10.01 -6.98 13.39
CA GLY A 109 -10.80 -6.87 14.63
C GLY A 109 -10.70 -7.94 15.74
N ILE A 110 -9.91 -9.01 15.62
CA ILE A 110 -9.90 -10.13 16.58
C ILE A 110 -9.28 -9.75 17.94
N ASN A 111 -9.62 -10.53 18.99
CA ASN A 111 -9.10 -10.35 20.34
C ASN A 111 -8.44 -11.64 20.84
N LEU A 112 -7.15 -11.61 21.13
CA LEU A 112 -6.34 -12.76 21.51
C LEU A 112 -5.55 -12.47 22.80
N THR A 113 -6.29 -12.10 23.85
CA THR A 113 -5.74 -11.68 25.15
C THR A 113 -5.10 -12.80 25.96
N ALA A 114 -5.32 -14.07 25.61
CA ALA A 114 -4.65 -15.17 26.30
C ALA A 114 -3.21 -15.41 25.85
N SER A 115 -2.78 -14.85 24.72
CA SER A 115 -1.39 -14.97 24.29
C SER A 115 -0.51 -13.90 24.89
N ASN A 116 0.63 -14.32 25.41
CA ASN A 116 1.64 -13.44 26.00
C ASN A 116 2.94 -13.39 25.20
N ARG A 117 3.10 -14.21 24.16
CA ARG A 117 4.28 -14.21 23.30
C ARG A 117 3.87 -14.13 21.84
N ILE A 118 4.52 -13.25 21.09
CA ILE A 118 4.19 -12.98 19.70
C ILE A 118 5.45 -13.03 18.87
N ILE A 119 5.42 -13.75 17.74
CA ILE A 119 6.48 -13.74 16.73
C ILE A 119 5.93 -13.09 15.46
N VAL A 120 6.59 -12.03 15.01
CA VAL A 120 6.44 -11.49 13.66
C VAL A 120 7.50 -12.16 12.81
N PHE A 121 7.08 -13.12 11.98
CA PHE A 121 7.97 -14.03 11.27
C PHE A 121 8.65 -13.37 10.06
N ASP A 122 7.93 -12.53 9.33
CA ASP A 122 8.42 -11.86 8.12
C ASP A 122 8.30 -10.32 8.21
N ALA A 123 9.29 -9.63 7.64
CA ALA A 123 9.33 -8.17 7.61
C ALA A 123 8.30 -7.59 6.62
N SER A 124 7.89 -6.35 6.86
CA SER A 124 6.70 -5.78 6.25
C SER A 124 6.96 -4.39 5.67
N TRP A 125 6.55 -4.10 4.43
CA TRP A 125 6.74 -2.73 3.91
C TRP A 125 5.91 -1.67 4.62
N ASN A 126 4.83 -2.09 5.30
CA ASN A 126 3.90 -1.24 6.02
C ASN A 126 3.93 -1.56 7.53
N PRO A 127 4.58 -0.73 8.37
CA PRO A 127 4.66 -0.96 9.82
C PRO A 127 3.30 -1.00 10.52
N CYS A 128 2.27 -0.34 9.98
CA CYS A 128 0.94 -0.32 10.58
C CYS A 128 0.29 -1.71 10.62
N ASN A 129 0.59 -2.58 9.65
CA ASN A 129 0.05 -3.94 9.63
C ASN A 129 0.58 -4.77 10.80
N ASP A 130 1.86 -4.58 11.14
CA ASP A 130 2.51 -5.31 12.22
C ASP A 130 2.00 -4.77 13.56
N ALA A 131 1.97 -3.44 13.73
CA ALA A 131 1.42 -2.80 14.93
C ALA A 131 -0.03 -3.26 15.19
N GLN A 132 -0.87 -3.31 14.15
CA GLN A 132 -2.25 -3.81 14.27
C GLN A 132 -2.32 -5.28 14.69
N ALA A 133 -1.38 -6.12 14.26
CA ALA A 133 -1.31 -7.52 14.66
C ALA A 133 -0.87 -7.66 16.14
N LEU A 134 0.09 -6.85 16.58
CA LEU A 134 0.57 -6.82 17.98
C LEU A 134 -0.53 -6.40 18.96
N PHE A 135 -1.30 -5.37 18.61
CA PHE A 135 -2.42 -4.87 19.41
C PHE A 135 -3.64 -5.82 19.48
N ARG A 136 -3.56 -7.01 18.87
CA ARG A 136 -4.57 -8.08 19.07
C ARG A 136 -4.40 -8.80 20.40
N SER A 137 -3.18 -8.83 20.93
CA SER A 137 -2.86 -9.46 22.22
C SER A 137 -2.51 -8.46 23.30
N TYR A 138 -1.86 -7.34 22.95
CA TYR A 138 -1.73 -6.20 23.85
C TYR A 138 -3.05 -5.41 23.87
N ARG A 139 -4.01 -5.90 24.65
CA ARG A 139 -5.37 -5.37 24.74
C ARG A 139 -5.97 -5.57 26.12
N PHE A 140 -7.01 -4.79 26.44
CA PHE A 140 -7.80 -4.95 27.66
C PHE A 140 -8.24 -6.41 27.85
N GLY A 141 -7.88 -6.98 29.01
CA GLY A 141 -8.10 -8.39 29.33
C GLY A 141 -6.80 -9.21 29.42
N GLN A 142 -5.68 -8.69 28.92
CA GLN A 142 -4.36 -9.27 29.14
C GLN A 142 -3.92 -9.07 30.59
N LYS A 143 -3.41 -10.14 31.23
CA LYS A 143 -2.94 -10.13 32.62
C LYS A 143 -1.43 -10.40 32.74
N LYS A 144 -0.81 -10.98 31.72
CA LYS A 144 0.63 -11.29 31.67
C LYS A 144 1.38 -10.24 30.83
N PRO A 145 2.66 -9.98 31.11
CA PRO A 145 3.50 -9.17 30.21
C PRO A 145 3.57 -9.83 28.83
N VAL A 146 3.51 -9.00 27.78
CA VAL A 146 3.51 -9.45 26.38
C VAL A 146 4.88 -9.22 25.77
N TYR A 147 5.52 -10.28 25.29
CA TYR A 147 6.82 -10.20 24.62
C TYR A 147 6.65 -10.39 23.11
N VAL A 148 7.30 -9.51 22.34
CA VAL A 148 7.22 -9.49 20.88
C VAL A 148 8.60 -9.74 20.30
N TYR A 149 8.71 -10.79 19.50
CA TYR A 149 9.93 -11.10 18.74
C TYR A 149 9.68 -10.83 17.27
N ARG A 150 10.60 -10.11 16.63
CA ARG A 150 10.60 -9.89 15.19
C ARG A 150 11.82 -10.57 14.60
N PHE A 151 11.60 -11.45 13.64
CA PHE A 151 12.70 -12.06 12.91
C PHE A 151 13.07 -11.19 11.71
N VAL A 152 14.37 -11.00 11.53
CA VAL A 152 14.97 -10.27 10.42
C VAL A 152 16.20 -11.04 10.00
N SER A 153 16.26 -11.50 8.76
CA SER A 153 17.43 -12.20 8.25
C SER A 153 18.52 -11.20 7.84
N HIS A 154 19.68 -11.29 8.49
CA HIS A 154 20.84 -10.43 8.22
C HIS A 154 21.36 -10.59 6.77
N GLY A 155 21.81 -9.49 6.17
CA GLY A 155 22.34 -9.45 4.81
C GLY A 155 21.28 -9.65 3.73
N THR A 156 20.01 -9.82 4.10
CA THR A 156 18.91 -9.96 3.13
C THR A 156 18.12 -8.68 2.98
N MET A 157 17.27 -8.64 1.96
CA MET A 157 16.27 -7.58 1.78
C MET A 157 15.41 -7.32 3.03
N GLU A 158 15.21 -8.31 3.91
CA GLU A 158 14.41 -8.12 5.14
C GLU A 158 15.01 -7.06 6.07
N GLU A 159 16.33 -6.96 6.16
CA GLU A 159 17.02 -5.98 6.99
C GLU A 159 16.77 -4.55 6.48
N LYS A 160 16.90 -4.35 5.17
CA LYS A 160 16.60 -3.05 4.52
C LYS A 160 15.10 -2.70 4.62
N ILE A 161 14.20 -3.69 4.54
CA ILE A 161 12.76 -3.48 4.76
C ILE A 161 12.52 -3.01 6.20
N TYR A 162 13.11 -3.67 7.19
CA TYR A 162 12.95 -3.34 8.60
C TYR A 162 13.49 -1.94 8.92
N GLN A 163 14.69 -1.59 8.45
CA GLN A 163 15.25 -0.23 8.60
C GLN A 163 14.28 0.83 8.06
N ARG A 164 13.67 0.59 6.89
CA ARG A 164 12.65 1.48 6.34
C ARG A 164 11.37 1.53 7.15
N GLN A 165 10.96 0.44 7.80
CA GLN A 165 9.82 0.46 8.72
C GLN A 165 10.09 1.38 9.90
N VAL A 166 11.26 1.26 10.53
CA VAL A 166 11.68 2.09 11.66
C VAL A 166 11.66 3.56 11.27
N VAL A 167 12.22 3.92 10.11
CA VAL A 167 12.18 5.30 9.60
C VAL A 167 10.75 5.78 9.34
N LYS A 168 9.90 4.96 8.73
CA LYS A 168 8.48 5.34 8.51
C LYS A 168 7.75 5.56 9.85
N GLN A 169 8.01 4.70 10.84
CA GLN A 169 7.42 4.83 12.17
C GLN A 169 7.97 6.06 12.90
N SER A 170 9.26 6.35 12.79
CA SER A 170 9.87 7.52 13.42
C SER A 170 9.34 8.83 12.82
N LEU A 171 9.22 8.89 11.50
CA LEU A 171 8.57 10.00 10.79
C LEU A 171 7.12 10.18 11.24
N SER A 172 6.37 9.08 11.38
CA SER A 172 4.98 9.10 11.83
C SER A 172 4.86 9.61 13.28
N LYS A 173 5.69 9.10 14.20
CA LYS A 173 5.74 9.55 15.60
C LYS A 173 6.13 11.04 15.70
N ARG A 174 7.01 11.53 14.83
CA ARG A 174 7.38 12.96 14.80
C ARG A 174 6.24 13.87 14.36
N VAL A 175 5.50 13.49 13.32
CA VAL A 175 4.42 14.32 12.77
C VAL A 175 3.17 14.29 13.64
N ILE A 176 2.87 13.13 14.24
CA ILE A 176 1.64 12.93 15.03
C ILE A 176 1.86 13.32 16.49
N ASP A 177 2.97 12.91 17.10
CA ASP A 177 3.22 13.04 18.53
C ASP A 177 4.32 14.07 18.88
N GLY A 178 4.94 14.71 17.87
CA GLY A 178 5.96 15.76 18.08
C GLY A 178 7.34 15.26 18.55
N HIS A 179 7.60 13.95 18.54
CA HIS A 179 8.88 13.38 18.97
C HIS A 179 9.99 13.60 17.92
N GLN A 180 11.18 14.04 18.33
CA GLN A 180 12.33 14.23 17.46
C GLN A 180 13.19 12.96 17.47
N ILE A 181 13.28 12.31 16.30
CA ILE A 181 14.04 11.07 16.09
C ILE A 181 15.06 11.30 14.98
N ASP A 182 16.26 10.78 15.21
CA ASP A 182 17.43 10.87 14.33
C ASP A 182 17.13 10.48 12.87
N ARG A 183 17.75 11.20 11.94
CA ARG A 183 17.63 10.93 10.50
C ARG A 183 18.80 10.04 10.04
N HIS A 184 18.54 8.77 9.80
CA HIS A 184 19.48 7.89 9.11
C HIS A 184 18.95 7.58 7.70
N PHE A 185 19.06 8.50 6.74
CA PHE A 185 18.96 8.12 5.31
C PHE A 185 19.34 9.21 4.29
N THR A 186 20.03 8.78 3.23
CA THR A 186 20.30 9.52 1.99
C THR A 186 19.84 8.73 0.76
N TRP A 187 19.64 9.39 -0.40
CA TRP A 187 19.11 8.75 -1.63
C TRP A 187 19.98 7.60 -2.17
N GLU A 188 21.26 7.55 -1.79
CA GLU A 188 22.23 6.52 -2.18
C GLU A 188 21.87 5.12 -1.66
N ASP A 189 21.26 5.04 -0.49
CA ASP A 189 20.85 3.82 0.19
C ASP A 189 19.67 3.08 -0.51
N ILE A 190 19.05 3.69 -1.54
CA ILE A 190 18.06 3.01 -2.41
C ILE A 190 18.76 2.06 -3.40
N LYS A 191 20.00 2.38 -3.82
CA LYS A 191 20.79 1.48 -4.68
C LYS A 191 21.28 0.26 -3.91
N GLU A 192 21.58 0.41 -2.62
CA GLU A 192 21.94 -0.70 -1.72
C GLU A 192 20.82 -1.72 -1.50
N LEU A 193 19.57 -1.40 -1.90
CA LEU A 193 18.43 -2.30 -1.68
C LEU A 193 18.57 -3.64 -2.44
N TYR A 194 19.33 -3.62 -3.53
CA TYR A 194 19.58 -4.80 -4.38
C TYR A 194 21.02 -5.27 -4.29
N ASP A 195 21.85 -4.63 -3.47
CA ASP A 195 23.23 -5.06 -3.27
C ASP A 195 23.26 -6.10 -2.16
N PHE A 196 23.63 -7.33 -2.53
CA PHE A 196 23.78 -8.42 -1.59
C PHE A 196 25.25 -8.53 -1.24
N GLN A 197 25.67 -7.76 -0.25
CA GLN A 197 27.00 -7.88 0.32
C GLN A 197 26.93 -8.91 1.44
N LEU A 198 27.36 -10.14 1.15
CA LEU A 198 27.85 -11.02 2.21
C LEU A 198 29.17 -10.42 2.67
N GLU A 199 29.13 -9.57 3.70
CA GLU A 199 30.34 -9.38 4.50
C GLU A 199 30.75 -10.78 4.97
N GLU A 200 31.99 -11.17 4.63
CA GLU A 200 32.55 -12.42 5.13
C GLU A 200 32.43 -12.38 6.66
N LEU A 201 31.64 -13.30 7.21
CA LEU A 201 31.53 -13.49 8.65
C LEU A 201 32.96 -13.52 9.20
N PRO A 202 33.35 -12.60 10.09
CA PRO A 202 34.68 -12.62 10.67
C PRO A 202 34.89 -14.04 11.24
N GLU A 203 35.89 -14.75 10.72
CA GLU A 203 36.28 -16.06 11.26
C GLU A 203 36.40 -15.91 12.76
N ALA A 204 35.49 -16.56 13.51
CA ALA A 204 35.45 -16.75 14.95
C ALA A 204 36.63 -16.15 15.76
N THR A 205 36.83 -14.83 15.74
CA THR A 205 37.65 -14.13 16.71
C THR A 205 36.69 -13.72 17.79
N GLN A 206 36.72 -14.54 18.83
CA GLN A 206 36.33 -14.17 20.18
C GLN A 206 36.59 -12.67 20.42
N SER A 207 35.55 -11.96 20.86
CA SER A 207 35.47 -10.53 21.19
C SER A 207 34.80 -9.63 20.14
N THR A 208 33.70 -9.02 20.59
CA THR A 208 33.04 -7.82 20.05
C THR A 208 31.97 -8.09 18.98
N LEU A 209 30.74 -8.28 19.46
CA LEU A 209 29.55 -7.83 18.73
C LEU A 209 29.81 -6.38 18.28
N THR A 210 29.97 -6.14 16.99
CA THR A 210 30.16 -4.78 16.45
C THR A 210 28.84 -4.03 16.54
N TYR A 211 28.70 -3.22 17.59
CA TYR A 211 27.61 -2.28 17.78
C TYR A 211 27.89 -1.01 16.97
N SER A 212 27.02 -0.68 16.01
CA SER A 212 27.00 0.64 15.39
C SER A 212 26.31 1.63 16.35
N THR A 213 27.02 2.07 17.37
CA THR A 213 26.71 3.26 18.14
C THR A 213 27.93 4.17 18.10
N GLU A 214 27.87 5.18 17.24
CA GLU A 214 28.68 6.39 17.40
C GLU A 214 28.20 7.13 18.65
N SER A 215 28.64 6.67 19.81
CA SER A 215 28.77 7.45 21.05
C SER A 215 29.33 6.52 22.12
N ASN A 216 30.61 6.75 22.45
CA ASN A 216 31.25 6.21 23.64
C ASN A 216 30.43 6.58 24.88
N THR A 217 29.78 5.60 25.51
CA THR A 217 29.79 5.31 26.96
C THR A 217 28.92 4.08 27.25
N ASP A 218 29.46 3.18 28.06
CA ASP A 218 28.88 1.96 28.67
C ASP A 218 28.88 0.64 27.87
N LEU A 219 29.79 -0.22 28.31
CA LEU A 219 30.05 -1.60 27.92
C LEU A 219 28.95 -2.52 28.48
N ASN A 220 27.94 -2.80 27.66
CA ASN A 220 27.07 -3.98 27.61
C ASN A 220 25.67 -3.50 27.23
N PRO A 221 25.02 -4.07 26.20
CA PRO A 221 23.62 -3.78 25.96
C PRO A 221 22.81 -4.21 27.20
N PRO A 222 21.72 -3.49 27.54
CA PRO A 222 20.90 -3.84 28.69
C PRO A 222 20.42 -5.29 28.55
N GLU A 223 20.57 -6.06 29.63
CA GLU A 223 20.08 -7.44 29.69
C GLU A 223 18.59 -7.46 29.31
N PRO A 224 18.16 -8.34 28.40
CA PRO A 224 16.77 -8.39 28.00
C PRO A 224 15.89 -8.77 29.20
N GLU A 225 14.80 -8.02 29.40
CA GLU A 225 13.85 -8.27 30.51
C GLU A 225 13.21 -9.67 30.45
N ASP A 226 13.16 -10.26 29.26
CA ASP A 226 12.62 -11.60 29.02
C ASP A 226 13.68 -12.69 29.20
N ARG A 227 13.46 -13.58 30.18
CA ARG A 227 14.30 -14.74 30.45
C ARG A 227 14.42 -15.68 29.23
N LEU A 228 13.35 -15.85 28.46
CA LEU A 228 13.37 -16.74 27.29
C LEU A 228 14.33 -16.19 26.23
N LEU A 229 14.31 -14.88 25.98
CA LEU A 229 15.24 -14.22 25.07
C LEU A 229 16.69 -14.34 25.56
N PHE A 230 16.93 -14.15 26.86
CA PHE A 230 18.26 -14.33 27.45
C PHE A 230 18.83 -15.73 27.20
N ASP A 231 18.04 -16.77 27.49
CA ASP A 231 18.49 -18.15 27.29
C ASP A 231 18.69 -18.45 25.79
N LEU A 232 17.83 -17.90 24.92
CA LEU A 232 17.93 -18.07 23.47
C LEU A 232 19.19 -17.41 22.90
N LEU A 233 19.53 -16.21 23.39
CA LEU A 233 20.78 -15.52 23.03
C LEU A 233 22.01 -16.31 23.47
N ASN A 234 21.97 -16.98 24.62
CA ASN A 234 23.11 -17.77 25.11
C ASN A 234 23.25 -19.12 24.40
N GLU A 235 22.16 -19.85 24.18
CA GLU A 235 22.18 -21.17 23.55
C GLU A 235 22.46 -21.11 22.04
N HIS A 236 21.92 -20.10 21.35
CA HIS A 236 21.93 -20.03 19.88
C HIS A 236 22.77 -18.87 19.33
N ARG A 237 23.85 -18.47 20.03
CA ARG A 237 24.76 -17.38 19.61
C ARG A 237 25.21 -17.48 18.15
N ARG A 238 25.44 -18.70 17.65
CA ARG A 238 25.86 -18.94 16.27
C ARG A 238 24.82 -18.48 15.22
N TRP A 239 23.54 -18.48 15.56
CA TRP A 239 22.45 -18.19 14.64
C TRP A 239 21.92 -16.75 14.77
N ILE A 240 22.45 -15.97 15.71
CA ILE A 240 21.97 -14.62 16.03
C ILE A 240 23.13 -13.65 15.81
N TYR A 241 22.99 -12.82 14.79
CA TYR A 241 24.00 -11.82 14.45
C TYR A 241 23.95 -10.63 15.41
N SER A 242 22.78 -10.02 15.59
CA SER A 242 22.56 -8.89 16.50
C SER A 242 21.16 -8.94 17.11
N TYR A 243 20.97 -8.23 18.22
CA TYR A 243 19.66 -7.98 18.82
C TYR A 243 19.53 -6.50 19.18
N HIS A 244 18.34 -5.94 18.97
CA HIS A 244 18.03 -4.55 19.29
C HIS A 244 16.60 -4.46 19.83
N SER A 245 16.38 -3.62 20.83
CA SER A 245 15.03 -3.28 21.29
C SER A 245 14.39 -2.32 20.27
N HIS A 246 13.22 -2.70 19.74
CA HIS A 246 12.53 -1.88 18.74
C HIS A 246 12.10 -0.52 19.28
N ASP A 247 11.70 -0.46 20.56
CA ASP A 247 11.25 0.79 21.17
C ASP A 247 12.40 1.78 21.41
N SER A 248 13.60 1.29 21.71
CA SER A 248 14.81 2.13 21.86
C SER A 248 15.19 2.83 20.55
N LEU A 249 14.91 2.23 19.39
CA LEU A 249 15.14 2.86 18.08
C LEU A 249 14.15 4.01 17.78
N LEU A 250 13.08 4.11 18.56
CA LEU A 250 12.01 5.09 18.38
C LEU A 250 11.90 6.03 19.60
N GLU A 251 12.88 5.99 20.49
CA GLU A 251 12.92 6.82 21.69
C GLU A 251 13.21 8.27 21.32
N ASN A 252 12.49 9.19 21.96
CA ASN A 252 12.62 10.62 21.70
C ASN A 252 13.84 11.17 22.43
N LYS A 253 14.87 11.58 21.69
CA LYS A 253 16.01 12.28 22.28
C LYS A 253 15.60 13.72 22.55
N ILE A 254 15.27 14.02 23.81
CA ILE A 254 14.81 15.35 24.24
C ILE A 254 15.89 16.41 23.98
N ASP A 255 17.17 16.02 23.98
CA ASP A 255 18.33 16.89 23.80
C ASP A 255 18.46 17.48 22.39
N GLU A 256 17.80 16.89 21.39
CA GLU A 256 17.76 17.42 20.02
C GLU A 256 16.63 18.43 19.78
N ASN A 257 15.78 18.66 20.78
CA ASN A 257 14.74 19.68 20.64
C ASN A 257 15.38 21.03 20.32
N LEU A 258 14.92 21.62 19.22
CA LEU A 258 15.28 22.99 18.85
C LEU A 258 15.11 23.91 20.06
N SER A 259 16.17 24.65 20.39
CA SER A 259 16.14 25.64 21.46
C SER A 259 15.06 26.68 21.18
N PRO A 260 14.58 27.42 22.21
CA PRO A 260 13.59 28.48 22.01
C PRO A 260 14.02 29.56 21.00
N GLU A 261 15.33 29.72 20.78
CA GLU A 261 15.91 30.61 19.78
C GLU A 261 15.77 30.04 18.37
N GLU A 262 16.16 28.78 18.16
CA GLU A 262 16.11 28.10 16.85
C GLU A 262 14.66 27.87 16.40
N ARG A 263 13.73 27.63 17.34
CA ARG A 263 12.29 27.58 17.03
C ARG A 263 11.77 28.92 16.51
N ARG A 264 12.27 30.04 17.05
CA ARG A 264 11.92 31.40 16.60
C ARG A 264 12.46 31.66 15.20
N GLN A 265 13.72 31.32 14.96
CA GLN A 265 14.37 31.48 13.65
C GLN A 265 13.69 30.61 12.57
N ALA A 266 13.38 29.36 12.87
CA ALA A 266 12.68 28.46 11.95
C ALA A 266 11.25 28.96 11.61
N LEU A 267 10.56 29.55 12.59
CA LEU A 267 9.25 30.16 12.38
C LEU A 267 9.35 31.43 11.52
N GLU A 268 10.36 32.25 11.76
CA GLU A 268 10.63 33.48 11.02
C GLU A 268 11.01 33.18 9.55
N GLU A 269 11.87 32.19 9.32
CA GLU A 269 12.17 31.66 7.97
C GLU A 269 10.92 31.11 7.28
N TYR A 270 10.08 30.36 8.01
CA TYR A 270 8.81 29.85 7.47
C TYR A 270 7.86 31.00 7.06
N GLU A 271 7.74 32.05 7.87
CA GLU A 271 6.94 33.22 7.53
C GLU A 271 7.48 33.98 6.31
N ILE A 272 8.80 34.13 6.22
CA ILE A 272 9.47 34.76 5.07
C ILE A 272 9.23 33.92 3.79
N LEU A 273 9.39 32.60 3.86
CA LEU A 273 9.13 31.67 2.75
C LEU A 273 7.66 31.67 2.32
N LYS A 274 6.73 31.90 3.25
CA LYS A 274 5.29 32.01 2.96
C LYS A 274 4.94 33.32 2.25
N ARG A 275 5.70 34.40 2.47
CA ARG A 275 5.45 35.74 1.90
C ARG A 275 6.12 35.98 0.53
N LEU A 276 7.02 35.11 0.08
CA LEU A 276 7.67 35.22 -1.23
C LEU A 276 6.81 34.63 -2.37
N PRO A 277 6.71 35.28 -3.55
CA PRO A 277 6.17 34.66 -4.75
C PRO A 277 7.12 33.52 -5.20
N ILE A 278 6.57 32.33 -5.39
CA ILE A 278 7.32 31.07 -5.50
C ILE A 278 8.18 31.03 -6.78
N LEU A 279 9.45 31.41 -6.69
CA LEU A 279 10.53 30.92 -7.56
C LEU A 279 11.00 29.57 -7.00
N ARG A 280 10.44 28.45 -7.47
CA ARG A 280 10.93 27.12 -7.11
C ARG A 280 12.17 26.79 -7.96
N GLN A 281 13.34 27.00 -7.37
CA GLN A 281 14.53 26.26 -7.77
C GLN A 281 14.30 24.76 -7.56
N SER A 282 14.74 24.00 -8.55
CA SER A 282 14.72 22.55 -8.63
C SER A 282 15.74 21.93 -7.68
N SER A 283 15.33 21.47 -6.51
CA SER A 283 15.95 20.35 -5.74
C SER A 283 15.33 20.23 -4.35
N SER A 284 14.27 19.42 -4.23
CA SER A 284 13.84 18.63 -3.05
C SER A 284 12.34 18.33 -3.16
N GLN A 285 12.02 17.06 -3.39
CA GLN A 285 10.64 16.56 -3.40
C GLN A 285 10.06 16.61 -1.98
N ARG A 286 9.30 17.65 -1.66
CA ARG A 286 8.37 17.63 -0.52
C ARG A 286 7.08 16.92 -0.94
N LEU A 287 6.77 15.81 -0.28
CA LEU A 287 5.45 15.19 -0.26
C LEU A 287 4.46 16.12 0.47
N PRO A 288 3.18 16.20 0.06
CA PRO A 288 2.19 17.01 0.75
C PRO A 288 1.78 16.36 2.10
N PRO A 289 1.44 17.17 3.12
CA PRO A 289 0.99 16.67 4.43
C PRO A 289 -0.44 16.12 4.33
N GLN A 290 -0.66 14.90 4.79
CA GLN A 290 -1.99 14.36 5.03
C GLN A 290 -2.52 14.95 6.34
N GLN A 291 -3.38 15.97 6.26
CA GLN A 291 -4.20 16.38 7.39
C GLN A 291 -5.41 15.43 7.49
N SER A 292 -5.37 14.55 8.48
CA SER A 292 -6.56 13.88 9.00
C SER A 292 -7.36 14.89 9.82
N ASN A 293 -8.37 15.51 9.21
CA ASN A 293 -9.47 16.13 9.96
C ASN A 293 -10.74 15.31 9.75
N SER A 294 -11.13 14.66 10.85
CA SER A 294 -12.47 14.13 11.07
C SER A 294 -13.46 15.28 11.12
N LEU A 295 -14.35 15.36 10.13
CA LEU A 295 -15.63 16.05 10.25
C LEU A 295 -16.73 15.12 9.72
N VAL A 296 -17.67 14.84 10.61
CA VAL A 296 -18.93 14.13 10.38
C VAL A 296 -19.79 14.94 9.42
N ALA A 297 -20.18 14.38 8.27
CA ALA A 297 -21.44 14.70 7.59
C ALA A 297 -21.73 13.73 6.42
N ASN A 298 -22.77 12.92 6.63
CA ASN A 298 -23.87 12.60 5.71
C ASN A 298 -23.64 11.79 4.43
N ASN A 299 -24.21 10.57 4.46
CA ASN A 299 -24.82 9.81 3.35
C ASN A 299 -24.18 9.98 1.97
N THR A 300 -23.12 9.21 1.71
CA THR A 300 -22.81 8.77 0.36
C THR A 300 -22.95 7.25 0.34
N VAL A 301 -23.95 6.77 -0.41
CA VAL A 301 -24.13 5.36 -0.71
C VAL A 301 -22.90 4.90 -1.49
N ILE A 302 -21.95 4.27 -0.80
CA ILE A 302 -20.90 3.52 -1.46
C ILE A 302 -21.59 2.27 -2.01
N HIS A 303 -21.87 2.24 -3.30
CA HIS A 303 -22.25 0.99 -3.95
C HIS A 303 -21.10 0.01 -3.74
N ASN A 304 -21.30 -0.97 -2.85
CA ASN A 304 -20.42 -2.11 -2.67
C ASN A 304 -20.37 -2.89 -3.99
N ILE A 305 -19.41 -2.55 -4.85
CA ILE A 305 -19.08 -3.39 -5.99
C ILE A 305 -18.50 -4.67 -5.41
N SER A 306 -19.32 -5.73 -5.41
CA SER A 306 -18.91 -7.05 -4.94
C SER A 306 -17.62 -7.46 -5.65
N VAL A 307 -16.64 -7.95 -4.89
CA VAL A 307 -15.32 -8.41 -5.40
C VAL A 307 -15.46 -9.62 -6.37
N ARG A 308 -16.70 -10.10 -6.58
CA ARG A 308 -17.10 -11.12 -7.56
C ARG A 308 -18.21 -10.65 -8.50
N ALA A 309 -18.35 -9.36 -8.76
CA ALA A 309 -19.26 -8.86 -9.78
C ALA A 309 -18.82 -9.45 -11.13
N LYS A 310 -19.45 -10.55 -11.53
CA LYS A 310 -19.38 -11.05 -12.90
C LYS A 310 -20.29 -10.15 -13.73
N TRP A 311 -19.85 -9.82 -14.94
CA TRP A 311 -20.71 -9.15 -15.92
C TRP A 311 -22.04 -9.89 -16.02
N GLU A 312 -23.13 -9.26 -15.58
CA GLU A 312 -24.46 -9.79 -15.86
C GLU A 312 -24.70 -9.63 -17.36
N GLN A 313 -24.96 -10.74 -18.07
CA GLN A 313 -25.16 -10.75 -19.53
C GLN A 313 -26.46 -10.06 -19.99
N ASN A 314 -27.04 -9.19 -19.16
CA ASN A 314 -28.28 -8.46 -19.40
C ASN A 314 -28.01 -7.03 -19.92
N GLY A 315 -26.91 -6.82 -20.65
CA GLY A 315 -26.55 -5.52 -21.18
C GLY A 315 -27.64 -4.98 -22.10
N VAL A 316 -28.07 -3.74 -21.87
CA VAL A 316 -29.05 -3.05 -22.70
C VAL A 316 -28.32 -2.06 -23.60
N THR A 317 -28.60 -2.10 -24.91
CA THR A 317 -28.13 -1.07 -25.84
C THR A 317 -28.87 0.23 -25.56
N ILE A 318 -28.14 1.26 -25.12
CA ILE A 318 -28.73 2.57 -24.79
C ILE A 318 -28.81 3.44 -26.06
N VAL A 319 -27.77 3.46 -26.88
CA VAL A 319 -27.68 4.24 -28.13
C VAL A 319 -26.92 3.43 -29.20
N GLY A 320 -27.35 3.54 -30.47
CA GLY A 320 -26.80 2.81 -31.62
C GLY A 320 -27.59 1.54 -31.99
N ASP A 321 -27.66 1.20 -33.27
CA ASP A 321 -28.45 0.08 -33.83
C ASP A 321 -27.58 -0.98 -34.54
N ALA A 322 -26.28 -1.04 -34.19
CA ALA A 322 -25.26 -1.92 -34.79
C ALA A 322 -25.03 -1.72 -36.30
N ARG A 323 -25.48 -0.60 -36.88
CA ARG A 323 -25.24 -0.25 -38.29
C ARG A 323 -24.31 0.97 -38.38
N GLU A 324 -23.37 0.94 -39.33
CA GLU A 324 -22.44 2.05 -39.60
C GLU A 324 -23.14 3.13 -40.44
N ARG A 325 -23.73 4.14 -39.78
CA ARG A 325 -24.47 5.23 -40.42
C ARG A 325 -24.38 6.53 -39.59
N ASN A 326 -24.84 7.65 -40.17
CA ASN A 326 -24.54 9.02 -39.68
C ASN A 326 -25.71 9.74 -38.99
N ASP A 327 -26.84 9.08 -38.74
CA ASP A 327 -28.00 9.71 -38.07
C ASP A 327 -27.70 10.04 -36.60
N ILE A 328 -28.52 10.88 -35.95
CA ILE A 328 -28.26 11.34 -34.56
C ILE A 328 -28.26 10.20 -33.54
N ASP A 329 -29.00 9.12 -33.82
CA ASP A 329 -29.09 7.92 -32.99
C ASP A 329 -28.14 6.80 -33.43
N GLN A 330 -27.33 7.04 -34.47
CA GLN A 330 -26.39 6.08 -35.05
C GLN A 330 -24.94 6.56 -34.82
N ILE A 331 -24.17 5.76 -34.10
CA ILE A 331 -22.81 6.13 -33.63
C ILE A 331 -21.78 5.40 -34.48
N TYR A 332 -20.71 6.08 -34.90
CA TYR A 332 -19.66 5.48 -35.71
C TYR A 332 -18.26 5.56 -35.08
N TRP A 333 -17.77 4.40 -34.64
CA TRP A 333 -16.53 4.24 -33.87
C TRP A 333 -16.47 5.10 -32.60
N PRO A 334 -17.36 4.88 -31.61
CA PRO A 334 -17.22 5.53 -30.32
C PRO A 334 -15.93 5.09 -29.63
N VAL A 335 -15.21 6.05 -29.02
CA VAL A 335 -13.90 5.81 -28.40
C VAL A 335 -13.95 5.91 -26.87
N ASP A 336 -14.65 6.90 -26.35
CA ASP A 336 -14.72 7.16 -24.91
C ASP A 336 -16.09 7.71 -24.50
N LEU A 337 -16.42 7.54 -23.22
CA LEU A 337 -17.66 8.02 -22.63
C LEU A 337 -17.46 8.53 -21.21
N PHE A 338 -18.30 9.47 -20.81
CA PHE A 338 -18.43 10.02 -19.48
C PHE A 338 -19.88 9.85 -19.01
N VAL A 339 -20.07 9.36 -17.78
CA VAL A 339 -21.38 9.23 -17.16
C VAL A 339 -21.49 10.24 -16.04
N HIS A 340 -22.50 11.10 -16.12
CA HIS A 340 -22.83 12.09 -15.10
C HIS A 340 -23.78 11.49 -14.03
N ASP A 341 -23.79 12.09 -12.84
CA ASP A 341 -24.50 11.56 -11.66
C ASP A 341 -26.04 11.56 -11.83
N ASP A 342 -26.57 12.33 -12.78
CA ASP A 342 -28.00 12.41 -13.15
C ASP A 342 -28.43 11.34 -14.17
N GLY A 343 -27.53 10.44 -14.58
CA GLY A 343 -27.78 9.45 -15.62
C GLY A 343 -27.62 9.98 -17.05
N THR A 344 -27.06 11.18 -17.22
CA THR A 344 -26.66 11.68 -18.55
C THR A 344 -25.35 11.03 -18.99
N ILE A 345 -25.32 10.48 -20.20
CA ILE A 345 -24.12 9.92 -20.83
C ILE A 345 -23.64 10.90 -21.89
N ILE A 346 -22.35 11.22 -21.88
CA ILE A 346 -21.68 11.98 -22.92
C ILE A 346 -20.63 11.09 -23.56
N PHE A 347 -20.59 10.99 -24.88
CA PHE A 347 -19.60 10.15 -25.56
C PHE A 347 -19.05 10.81 -26.82
N THR A 348 -17.84 10.40 -27.20
CA THR A 348 -17.19 10.85 -28.43
C THR A 348 -17.52 9.91 -29.58
N ASP A 349 -18.03 10.45 -30.68
CA ASP A 349 -18.29 9.73 -31.92
C ASP A 349 -17.19 10.10 -32.92
N TRP A 350 -16.15 9.26 -32.97
CA TRP A 350 -14.87 9.62 -33.59
C TRP A 350 -14.99 9.83 -35.10
N ALA A 351 -15.72 8.95 -35.80
CA ALA A 351 -15.80 9.02 -37.25
C ALA A 351 -16.77 10.10 -37.73
N ASN A 352 -17.80 10.43 -36.93
CA ASN A 352 -18.74 11.51 -37.22
C ASN A 352 -18.30 12.88 -36.68
N GLU A 353 -17.11 12.98 -36.11
CA GLU A 353 -16.50 14.25 -35.69
C GLU A 353 -17.34 15.07 -34.72
N ARG A 354 -17.97 14.36 -33.76
CA ARG A 354 -18.92 14.97 -32.83
C ARG A 354 -18.83 14.38 -31.43
N VAL A 355 -19.34 15.13 -30.47
CA VAL A 355 -19.60 14.68 -29.10
C VAL A 355 -21.10 14.76 -28.87
N VAL A 356 -21.66 13.67 -28.38
CA VAL A 356 -23.11 13.49 -28.22
C VAL A 356 -23.42 13.34 -26.74
N ARG A 357 -24.50 13.98 -26.30
CA ARG A 357 -25.13 13.78 -24.99
C ARG A 357 -26.40 12.97 -25.18
N CYS A 358 -26.59 11.96 -24.35
CA CYS A 358 -27.80 11.15 -24.28
C CYS A 358 -28.28 11.10 -22.84
N ASN A 359 -29.56 11.41 -22.61
CA ASN A 359 -30.18 11.18 -21.31
C ASN A 359 -30.85 9.79 -21.29
N ILE A 360 -30.47 8.93 -20.35
CA ILE A 360 -30.98 7.54 -20.30
C ILE A 360 -32.49 7.50 -20.03
N SER A 361 -33.01 8.41 -19.19
CA SER A 361 -34.41 8.42 -18.77
C SER A 361 -35.35 8.89 -19.87
N SER A 362 -34.97 9.94 -20.61
CA SER A 362 -35.79 10.49 -21.69
C SER A 362 -35.47 9.93 -23.07
N LYS A 363 -34.36 9.18 -23.21
CA LYS A 363 -33.78 8.76 -24.50
C LYS A 363 -33.54 9.92 -25.47
N ASN A 364 -33.42 11.14 -24.96
CA ASN A 364 -33.15 12.30 -25.78
C ASN A 364 -31.65 12.37 -26.10
N THR A 365 -31.31 12.47 -27.38
CA THR A 365 -29.96 12.53 -27.94
C THR A 365 -29.72 13.90 -28.57
N GLU A 366 -28.65 14.57 -28.16
CA GLU A 366 -28.27 15.88 -28.69
C GLU A 366 -26.77 15.95 -29.01
N VAL A 367 -26.41 16.61 -30.11
CA VAL A 367 -25.02 16.91 -30.43
C VAL A 367 -24.59 18.16 -29.66
N ILE A 368 -23.64 18.01 -28.75
CA ILE A 368 -23.19 19.10 -27.87
C ILE A 368 -21.89 19.76 -28.35
N ALA A 369 -21.10 19.07 -29.18
CA ALA A 369 -19.89 19.60 -29.78
C ALA A 369 -19.62 18.95 -31.14
N GLY A 370 -19.01 19.70 -32.08
CA GLY A 370 -18.70 19.19 -33.41
C GLY A 370 -19.93 19.06 -34.32
N GLY A 371 -19.89 18.12 -35.27
CA GLY A 371 -21.00 17.85 -36.20
C GLY A 371 -21.16 18.84 -37.37
N ASN A 372 -20.30 19.86 -37.46
CA ASN A 372 -20.31 20.89 -38.52
C ASN A 372 -19.19 20.69 -39.55
N CYS A 373 -19.05 19.45 -40.04
CA CYS A 373 -17.94 18.98 -40.89
C CYS A 373 -16.57 18.99 -40.19
N THR A 374 -15.63 18.18 -40.69
CA THR A 374 -14.25 18.15 -40.21
C THR A 374 -13.59 19.50 -40.45
N GLY A 375 -12.94 20.05 -39.43
CA GLY A 375 -12.21 21.30 -39.55
C GLY A 375 -11.51 21.72 -38.27
N SER A 376 -10.79 22.84 -38.35
CA SER A 376 -9.94 23.35 -37.27
C SER A 376 -10.53 24.56 -36.53
N ARG A 377 -11.71 25.05 -36.93
CA ARG A 377 -12.41 26.13 -36.23
C ARG A 377 -12.78 25.70 -34.80
N LEU A 378 -13.02 26.65 -33.91
CA LEU A 378 -13.33 26.36 -32.50
C LEU A 378 -14.66 25.62 -32.31
N ASN A 379 -15.56 25.67 -33.28
CA ASN A 379 -16.83 24.94 -33.30
C ASN A 379 -16.78 23.64 -34.13
N GLN A 380 -15.60 23.21 -34.58
CA GLN A 380 -15.38 22.00 -35.36
C GLN A 380 -14.40 21.08 -34.64
N LEU A 381 -14.55 19.77 -34.81
CA LEU A 381 -13.69 18.74 -34.24
C LEU A 381 -13.06 17.91 -35.36
N SER A 382 -11.94 17.26 -35.04
CA SER A 382 -11.29 16.26 -35.89
C SER A 382 -10.74 15.11 -35.04
N GLY A 383 -11.22 13.91 -35.29
CA GLY A 383 -11.14 12.69 -34.49
C GLY A 383 -11.20 12.91 -32.97
N PRO A 384 -12.34 13.30 -32.37
CA PRO A 384 -12.43 13.40 -30.92
C PRO A 384 -12.22 12.02 -30.27
N THR A 385 -11.33 11.92 -29.30
CA THR A 385 -10.92 10.62 -28.71
C THR A 385 -11.22 10.45 -27.24
N ASN A 386 -11.46 11.54 -26.51
CA ASN A 386 -11.70 11.50 -25.08
C ASN A 386 -12.54 12.72 -24.67
N VAL A 387 -13.40 12.56 -23.66
CA VAL A 387 -14.27 13.62 -23.16
C VAL A 387 -14.42 13.51 -21.64
N LEU A 388 -14.42 14.65 -20.96
CA LEU A 388 -14.74 14.73 -19.54
C LEU A 388 -15.53 16.01 -19.21
N MET A 389 -16.24 15.97 -18.09
CA MET A 389 -16.95 17.12 -17.54
C MET A 389 -16.16 17.67 -16.34
N ASP A 390 -15.79 18.95 -16.39
CA ASP A 390 -15.33 19.66 -15.21
C ASP A 390 -16.56 19.99 -14.35
N LYS A 391 -16.73 19.26 -13.23
CA LYS A 391 -17.87 19.42 -12.33
C LYS A 391 -17.90 20.79 -11.64
N THR A 392 -16.76 21.47 -11.52
CA THR A 392 -16.68 22.76 -10.82
C THR A 392 -17.17 23.90 -11.69
N THR A 393 -16.82 23.89 -12.97
CA THR A 393 -17.18 24.93 -13.94
C THR A 393 -18.35 24.52 -14.83
N ASN A 394 -18.86 23.30 -14.70
CA ASN A 394 -19.85 22.69 -15.59
C ASN A 394 -19.45 22.81 -17.08
N SER A 395 -18.16 22.66 -17.36
CA SER A 395 -17.57 22.84 -18.69
C SER A 395 -17.04 21.53 -19.26
N LEU A 396 -17.23 21.33 -20.56
CA LEU A 396 -16.84 20.12 -21.25
C LEU A 396 -15.40 20.25 -21.72
N ILE A 397 -14.57 19.24 -21.46
CA ILE A 397 -13.20 19.19 -21.95
C ILE A 397 -13.07 18.03 -22.94
N ILE A 398 -12.63 18.35 -24.15
CA ILE A 398 -12.62 17.42 -25.29
C ILE A 398 -11.21 17.31 -25.83
N CYS A 399 -10.77 16.07 -26.09
CA CYS A 399 -9.56 15.82 -26.85
C CYS A 399 -9.83 15.74 -28.34
N ASP A 400 -9.46 16.82 -29.03
CA ASP A 400 -9.54 17.00 -30.47
C ASP A 400 -8.21 16.57 -31.11
N ARG A 401 -8.04 15.25 -31.26
CA ARG A 401 -6.75 14.63 -31.62
C ARG A 401 -6.26 15.07 -32.99
N GLY A 402 -7.15 15.14 -33.98
CA GLY A 402 -6.84 15.51 -35.36
C GLY A 402 -6.29 16.93 -35.44
N ASN A 403 -6.85 17.85 -34.67
CA ASN A 403 -6.37 19.23 -34.54
C ASN A 403 -5.24 19.41 -33.52
N ARG A 404 -4.76 18.33 -32.88
CA ARG A 404 -3.69 18.32 -31.87
C ARG A 404 -3.91 19.30 -30.71
N ARG A 405 -5.14 19.37 -30.21
CA ARG A 405 -5.52 20.29 -29.14
C ARG A 405 -6.47 19.66 -28.13
N VAL A 406 -6.52 20.27 -26.94
CA VAL A 406 -7.56 20.02 -25.95
C VAL A 406 -8.36 21.32 -25.79
N ILE A 407 -9.67 21.23 -25.95
CA ILE A 407 -10.56 22.38 -25.85
C ILE A 407 -11.44 22.28 -24.62
N ARG A 408 -11.83 23.43 -24.07
CA ARG A 408 -12.91 23.57 -23.10
C ARG A 408 -14.09 24.26 -23.75
N GLN A 409 -15.26 23.72 -23.55
CA GLN A 409 -16.52 24.26 -24.02
C GLN A 409 -17.42 24.51 -22.82
N SER A 410 -17.69 25.78 -22.55
CA SER A 410 -18.57 26.23 -21.47
C SER A 410 -19.89 26.69 -22.07
N CYS A 411 -21.00 26.32 -21.46
CA CYS A 411 -22.32 26.80 -21.85
C CYS A 411 -22.91 27.64 -20.72
N HIS A 412 -23.05 28.95 -20.95
CA HIS A 412 -23.70 29.87 -20.02
C HIS A 412 -24.87 30.55 -20.74
N HIS A 413 -26.10 30.37 -20.23
CA HIS A 413 -27.32 30.98 -20.77
C HIS A 413 -27.54 30.72 -22.27
N GLY A 414 -27.23 29.51 -22.75
CA GLY A 414 -27.39 29.11 -24.16
C GLY A 414 -26.29 29.63 -25.09
N ILE A 415 -25.33 30.41 -24.58
CA ILE A 415 -24.15 30.84 -25.32
C ILE A 415 -23.02 29.85 -25.05
N THR A 416 -22.62 29.16 -26.11
CA THR A 416 -21.48 28.24 -26.11
C THR A 416 -20.20 29.01 -26.36
N LYS A 417 -19.30 29.02 -25.36
CA LYS A 417 -17.95 29.57 -25.49
C LYS A 417 -16.95 28.42 -25.54
N THR A 418 -16.14 28.38 -26.59
CA THR A 418 -15.05 27.40 -26.72
C THR A 418 -13.69 28.08 -26.63
N GLU A 419 -12.81 27.54 -25.80
CA GLU A 419 -11.43 27.98 -25.64
C GLU A 419 -10.45 26.81 -25.74
N ILE A 420 -9.22 27.09 -26.18
CA ILE A 420 -8.18 26.07 -26.26
C ILE A 420 -7.41 26.05 -24.95
N LEU A 421 -7.36 24.88 -24.30
CA LEU A 421 -6.59 24.68 -23.07
C LEU A 421 -5.16 24.28 -23.34
N VAL A 422 -4.96 23.36 -24.29
CA VAL A 422 -3.65 22.80 -24.60
C VAL A 422 -3.50 22.72 -26.11
N ASN A 423 -2.39 23.25 -26.63
CA ASN A 423 -2.00 23.17 -28.02
C ASN A 423 -0.83 22.19 -28.23
N ASP A 424 -0.65 21.75 -29.47
CA ASP A 424 0.42 20.84 -29.89
C ASP A 424 0.50 19.53 -29.07
N VAL A 425 -0.66 18.94 -28.81
CA VAL A 425 -0.78 17.70 -28.05
C VAL A 425 -1.54 16.65 -28.85
N ALA A 426 -0.93 15.49 -29.06
CA ALA A 426 -1.62 14.36 -29.65
C ALA A 426 -2.38 13.61 -28.55
N CYS A 427 -3.41 14.26 -27.99
CA CYS A 427 -4.16 13.73 -26.86
C CYS A 427 -4.88 12.43 -27.25
N ARG A 428 -4.85 11.45 -26.34
CA ARG A 428 -5.67 10.23 -26.43
C ARG A 428 -6.38 9.85 -25.13
N GLY A 429 -6.00 10.48 -24.01
CA GLY A 429 -6.67 10.31 -22.73
C GLY A 429 -6.57 11.56 -21.91
N LEU A 430 -7.65 11.83 -21.19
CA LEU A 430 -7.74 12.89 -20.21
C LEU A 430 -8.10 12.31 -18.86
N ALA A 431 -7.64 12.98 -17.81
CA ALA A 431 -8.17 12.82 -16.48
C ALA A 431 -8.11 14.17 -15.77
N MET A 432 -9.00 14.39 -14.82
CA MET A 432 -8.99 15.57 -13.96
C MET A 432 -9.05 15.12 -12.52
N ASP A 433 -8.23 15.73 -11.66
CA ASP A 433 -8.28 15.47 -10.23
C ASP A 433 -9.29 16.36 -9.51
N ASP A 434 -9.56 16.03 -8.24
CA ASP A 434 -10.46 16.79 -7.36
C ASP A 434 -10.01 18.25 -7.12
N GLN A 435 -8.77 18.61 -7.50
CA GLN A 435 -8.22 19.97 -7.41
C GLN A 435 -8.36 20.75 -8.72
N GLY A 436 -8.94 20.14 -9.76
CA GLY A 436 -9.13 20.75 -11.08
C GLY A 436 -7.88 20.77 -11.97
N LEU A 437 -6.84 19.97 -11.65
CA LEU A 437 -5.68 19.82 -12.51
C LEU A 437 -5.99 18.85 -13.65
N LEU A 438 -5.66 19.27 -14.87
CA LEU A 438 -5.91 18.49 -16.07
C LEU A 438 -4.68 17.66 -16.42
N TYR A 439 -4.87 16.36 -16.61
CA TYR A 439 -3.84 15.42 -17.04
C TYR A 439 -4.14 14.98 -18.46
N VAL A 440 -3.14 15.05 -19.33
CA VAL A 440 -3.26 14.75 -20.75
C VAL A 440 -2.19 13.73 -21.14
N ALA A 441 -2.63 12.61 -21.70
CA ALA A 441 -1.74 11.62 -22.30
C ALA A 441 -1.45 11.98 -23.75
N ASP A 442 -0.20 12.33 -24.06
CA ASP A 442 0.27 12.51 -25.43
C ASP A 442 0.80 11.19 -25.98
N TYR A 443 0.02 10.59 -26.88
CA TYR A 443 0.34 9.27 -27.41
C TYR A 443 1.57 9.28 -28.33
N ARG A 444 1.87 10.42 -28.99
CA ARG A 444 3.00 10.56 -29.92
C ARG A 444 4.29 10.90 -29.19
N LYS A 445 4.22 11.81 -28.21
CA LYS A 445 5.38 12.20 -27.40
C LYS A 445 5.70 11.18 -26.31
N HIS A 446 4.82 10.20 -26.08
CA HIS A 446 4.99 9.14 -25.07
C HIS A 446 5.15 9.69 -23.65
N VAL A 447 4.33 10.69 -23.34
CA VAL A 447 4.34 11.37 -22.04
C VAL A 447 2.94 11.58 -21.52
N VAL A 448 2.83 11.69 -20.21
CA VAL A 448 1.66 12.25 -19.54
C VAL A 448 2.06 13.59 -18.95
N LYS A 449 1.31 14.64 -19.29
CA LYS A 449 1.54 15.99 -18.81
C LYS A 449 0.36 16.45 -17.94
N ARG A 450 0.68 17.16 -16.87
CA ARG A 450 -0.27 17.85 -15.99
C ARG A 450 -0.27 19.34 -16.31
N TYR A 451 -1.46 19.92 -16.41
CA TYR A 451 -1.69 21.33 -16.71
C TYR A 451 -2.51 21.95 -15.58
N ARG A 452 -2.08 23.10 -15.08
CA ARG A 452 -2.99 23.98 -14.34
C ARG A 452 -3.85 24.72 -15.35
N ILE A 453 -5.06 25.11 -14.93
CA ILE A 453 -5.93 25.95 -15.75
C ILE A 453 -5.16 27.24 -16.10
N GLY A 454 -4.89 27.46 -17.39
CA GLY A 454 -4.12 28.59 -17.92
C GLY A 454 -2.67 28.27 -18.31
N ASP A 455 -2.12 27.12 -17.93
CA ASP A 455 -0.76 26.70 -18.34
C ASP A 455 -0.76 26.19 -19.80
N GLN A 456 0.20 26.64 -20.62
CA GLN A 456 0.35 26.13 -22.00
C GLN A 456 1.36 24.99 -22.17
N ASN A 457 2.40 24.93 -21.34
CA ASN A 457 3.52 24.00 -21.56
C ASN A 457 3.37 22.64 -20.83
N GLY A 458 2.59 22.62 -19.75
CA GLY A 458 2.36 21.45 -18.90
C GLY A 458 3.64 20.92 -18.21
N THR A 459 3.46 20.24 -17.08
CA THR A 459 4.56 19.53 -16.39
C THR A 459 4.50 18.05 -16.75
N ILE A 460 5.61 17.44 -17.17
CA ILE A 460 5.67 15.99 -17.38
C ILE A 460 5.56 15.29 -16.03
N VAL A 461 4.60 14.38 -15.88
CA VAL A 461 4.36 13.62 -14.65
C VAL A 461 4.61 12.12 -14.82
N ALA A 462 4.56 11.60 -16.05
CA ALA A 462 4.97 10.23 -16.37
C ALA A 462 5.55 10.15 -17.78
N GLY A 463 6.52 9.26 -17.98
CA GLY A 463 7.33 9.18 -19.20
C GLY A 463 8.33 10.34 -19.30
N GLY A 464 8.68 10.74 -20.53
CA GLY A 464 9.55 11.90 -20.80
C GLY A 464 10.95 11.55 -21.27
N ASN A 465 11.36 10.28 -21.10
CA ASN A 465 12.68 9.78 -21.48
C ASN A 465 12.63 8.90 -22.75
N GLY A 466 11.81 9.32 -23.70
CA GLY A 466 11.59 8.61 -24.96
C GLY A 466 10.69 7.37 -24.83
N LYS A 467 10.52 6.70 -25.97
CA LYS A 467 9.73 5.47 -26.11
C LYS A 467 10.49 4.29 -25.50
N GLY A 468 9.88 3.53 -24.61
CA GLY A 468 10.46 2.28 -24.12
C GLY A 468 9.70 1.69 -22.95
N SER A 469 10.17 0.54 -22.46
CA SER A 469 9.56 -0.24 -21.37
C SER A 469 10.19 0.04 -20.00
N GLY A 470 11.18 0.93 -19.90
CA GLY A 470 11.75 1.36 -18.62
C GLY A 470 10.71 1.99 -17.70
N LEU A 471 10.98 2.03 -16.39
CA LEU A 471 10.06 2.61 -15.40
C LEU A 471 9.79 4.11 -15.61
N HIS A 472 10.74 4.81 -16.26
CA HIS A 472 10.66 6.23 -16.57
C HIS A 472 10.32 6.50 -18.05
N GLN A 473 9.87 5.47 -18.78
CA GLN A 473 9.50 5.54 -20.19
C GLN A 473 8.06 5.07 -20.39
N LEU A 474 7.41 5.58 -21.42
CA LEU A 474 6.09 5.10 -21.86
C LEU A 474 6.16 4.79 -23.35
N ASN A 475 5.19 4.03 -23.84
CA ASN A 475 5.03 3.70 -25.24
C ASN A 475 3.55 3.79 -25.61
N LYS A 476 3.17 4.92 -26.22
CA LYS A 476 1.80 5.25 -26.63
C LYS A 476 0.80 5.16 -25.45
N PRO A 477 0.94 6.02 -24.42
CA PRO A 477 -0.07 6.09 -23.36
C PRO A 477 -1.43 6.46 -23.96
N ARG A 478 -2.51 5.79 -23.51
CA ARG A 478 -3.88 6.01 -24.02
C ARG A 478 -4.79 6.60 -22.95
N TYR A 479 -5.35 5.77 -22.08
CA TYR A 479 -6.28 6.17 -21.02
C TYR A 479 -5.55 6.47 -19.72
N LEU A 480 -6.11 7.43 -18.98
CA LEU A 480 -5.66 7.87 -17.67
C LEU A 480 -6.78 7.65 -16.66
N PHE A 481 -6.42 7.24 -15.45
CA PHE A 481 -7.33 7.20 -14.31
C PHE A 481 -6.62 7.79 -13.10
N ILE A 482 -7.33 8.59 -12.31
CA ILE A 482 -6.80 9.17 -11.07
C ILE A 482 -7.69 8.70 -9.94
N ASP A 483 -7.08 8.07 -8.94
CA ASP A 483 -7.81 7.63 -7.74
C ASP A 483 -7.98 8.77 -6.72
N LYS A 484 -8.76 8.50 -5.67
CA LYS A 484 -8.98 9.46 -4.58
C LYS A 484 -7.72 9.80 -3.80
N GLN A 485 -6.68 8.98 -3.90
CA GLN A 485 -5.36 9.20 -3.29
C GLN A 485 -4.43 10.02 -4.19
N GLN A 486 -4.92 10.53 -5.33
CA GLN A 486 -4.15 11.30 -6.31
C GLN A 486 -3.06 10.48 -7.02
N SER A 487 -3.20 9.15 -7.06
CA SER A 487 -2.35 8.26 -7.84
C SER A 487 -2.81 8.24 -9.29
N ILE A 488 -1.87 8.33 -10.22
CA ILE A 488 -2.15 8.34 -11.67
C ILE A 488 -1.86 6.95 -12.23
N TYR A 489 -2.87 6.34 -12.86
CA TYR A 489 -2.77 5.07 -13.57
C TYR A 489 -2.78 5.34 -15.07
N VAL A 490 -1.86 4.73 -15.82
CA VAL A 490 -1.63 5.06 -17.23
C VAL A 490 -1.62 3.79 -18.05
N SER A 491 -2.62 3.60 -18.91
CA SER A 491 -2.59 2.48 -19.85
C SER A 491 -1.49 2.69 -20.91
N ASP A 492 -0.37 2.01 -20.71
CA ASP A 492 0.82 2.04 -21.54
C ASP A 492 0.68 1.05 -22.69
N SER A 493 -0.21 1.40 -23.64
CA SER A 493 -0.76 0.46 -24.63
C SER A 493 0.29 -0.23 -25.51
N GLY A 494 1.43 0.41 -25.75
CA GLY A 494 2.53 -0.14 -26.53
C GLY A 494 3.47 -1.06 -25.75
N ASN A 495 3.40 -1.06 -24.42
CA ASN A 495 4.18 -1.95 -23.55
C ASN A 495 3.30 -2.98 -22.82
N HIS A 496 2.00 -3.01 -23.10
CA HIS A 496 1.05 -3.97 -22.53
C HIS A 496 0.97 -3.93 -20.99
N ARG A 497 1.02 -2.73 -20.40
CA ARG A 497 0.96 -2.52 -18.95
C ARG A 497 0.08 -1.31 -18.56
N VAL A 498 -0.19 -1.16 -17.27
CA VAL A 498 -0.92 -0.04 -16.65
C VAL A 498 -0.05 0.60 -15.58
#